data_AF-A0A7V3CVI0-F1
#
_entry.id   AF-A0A7V3CVI0-F1
#
_cell.length_a   1.000
_cell.length_b   1.000
_cell.length_c   1.000
_cell.angle_alpha   90.00
_cell.angle_beta   90.00
_cell.angle_gamma   90.00
#
_symmetry.space_group_name_H-M   'P 1'
#
loop_
_entity.id
_entity.type
_entity.pdbx_description
1 polymer ?
#
loop_
_entity_poly.entity_id
_entity_poly.type
_entity_poly.pdbx_seq_one_letter_code
_entity_poly.pdbx_strand_id
1 'polypeptide(L)'
;ISANKANLDLQFEKASAIDLAGRDVLEAVKMSVNPKVIETPLVAAVAKDGIQLKAIARITVRTNLERLVGGAGEATILARVGEGIVSTIGSSDSHKEVLENPDKISKVVLSKGLDAGTAYEILSIDIADVDVGSNIGAILQANQAEADLKVARAKAEERRAAAVALEQEMIAEVARMRAKVVEAESEVPRAIAEAFRNGKLGVMDYYNMKNIQADTEMRNSIAKPDDKKEQNPNG
;
A
#
# COMPACT_ATOMS: atom_id res chain seq x y z
N ILE A 1 -62.38 0.55 4.93
CA ILE A 1 -62.92 -0.56 4.10
C ILE A 1 -61.84 -1.57 3.71
N SER A 2 -60.75 -1.16 3.03
CA SER A 2 -59.67 -2.07 2.63
C SER A 2 -58.96 -2.77 3.79
N ALA A 3 -58.69 -2.05 4.89
CA ALA A 3 -58.11 -2.65 6.11
C ALA A 3 -59.01 -3.73 6.72
N ASN A 4 -60.31 -3.45 6.93
CA ASN A 4 -61.29 -4.43 7.43
C ASN A 4 -61.44 -5.65 6.50
N LYS A 5 -61.40 -5.46 5.18
CA LYS A 5 -61.46 -6.59 4.21
C LYS A 5 -60.21 -7.47 4.25
N ALA A 6 -59.07 -6.91 4.67
CA ALA A 6 -57.80 -7.61 4.82
C ALA A 6 -57.53 -8.06 6.27
N ASN A 7 -58.53 -7.97 7.17
CA ASN A 7 -58.41 -8.32 8.59
C ASN A 7 -57.29 -7.57 9.34
N LEU A 8 -56.99 -6.33 8.93
CA LEU A 8 -55.99 -5.47 9.58
C LEU A 8 -56.63 -4.67 10.72
N ASP A 9 -56.07 -4.77 11.93
CA ASP A 9 -56.49 -4.00 13.12
C ASP A 9 -56.02 -2.54 13.05
N LEU A 10 -56.67 -1.77 12.18
CA LEU A 10 -56.41 -0.34 12.01
C LEU A 10 -57.50 0.49 12.70
N GLN A 11 -57.29 0.76 13.99
CA GLN A 11 -58.13 1.68 14.76
C GLN A 11 -57.94 3.14 14.31
N PHE A 12 -58.93 3.99 14.57
CA PHE A 12 -58.90 5.42 14.22
C PHE A 12 -57.65 6.11 14.78
N GLU A 13 -57.27 5.81 16.02
CA GLU A 13 -56.08 6.36 16.68
C GLU A 13 -54.79 6.03 15.92
N LYS A 14 -54.64 4.78 15.45
CA LYS A 14 -53.49 4.36 14.63
C LYS A 14 -53.49 5.06 13.27
N ALA A 15 -54.65 5.18 12.62
CA ALA A 15 -54.77 5.88 11.35
C ALA A 15 -54.43 7.38 11.49
N SER A 16 -54.92 8.04 12.54
CA SER A 16 -54.60 9.44 12.83
C SER A 16 -53.13 9.64 13.18
N ALA A 17 -52.49 8.70 13.89
CA ALA A 17 -51.06 8.78 14.19
C ALA A 17 -50.19 8.68 12.92
N ILE A 18 -50.59 7.85 11.96
CA ILE A 18 -49.89 7.72 10.66
C ILE A 18 -50.03 9.02 9.85
N ASP A 19 -51.24 9.58 9.80
CA ASP A 19 -51.53 10.84 9.10
C ASP A 19 -50.78 12.02 9.73
N LEU A 20 -50.76 12.10 11.07
CA LEU A 20 -50.03 13.13 11.82
C LEU A 20 -48.50 13.03 11.64
N ALA A 21 -47.99 11.82 11.41
CA ALA A 21 -46.58 11.59 11.07
C ALA A 21 -46.25 11.98 9.61
N GLY A 22 -47.22 12.52 8.85
CA GLY A 22 -47.05 12.98 7.48
C GLY A 22 -47.00 11.85 6.46
N ARG A 23 -47.54 10.67 6.77
CA ARG A 23 -47.57 9.50 5.87
C ARG A 23 -48.99 9.21 5.38
N ASP A 24 -49.12 8.79 4.13
CA ASP A 24 -50.42 8.44 3.56
C ASP A 24 -50.92 7.09 4.13
N VAL A 25 -52.01 7.16 4.91
CA VAL A 25 -52.68 6.00 5.52
C VAL A 25 -53.19 5.02 4.45
N LEU A 26 -53.68 5.52 3.32
CA LEU A 26 -54.18 4.69 2.22
C LEU A 26 -53.04 3.92 1.57
N GLU A 27 -51.91 4.58 1.32
CA GLU A 27 -50.71 3.95 0.75
C GLU A 27 -50.18 2.87 1.71
N ALA A 28 -50.08 3.17 3.00
CA ALA A 28 -49.66 2.23 4.02
C ALA A 28 -50.52 0.97 4.07
N VAL A 29 -51.86 1.11 4.02
CA VAL A 29 -52.78 -0.03 4.00
C VAL A 29 -52.66 -0.80 2.68
N LYS A 30 -52.55 -0.11 1.53
CA LYS A 30 -52.37 -0.77 0.23
C LYS A 30 -51.09 -1.61 0.19
N MET A 31 -49.98 -1.06 0.67
CA MET A 31 -48.69 -1.74 0.71
C MET A 31 -48.62 -2.84 1.78
N SER A 32 -49.47 -2.76 2.82
CA SER A 32 -49.67 -3.84 3.78
C SER A 32 -50.40 -5.05 3.17
N VAL A 33 -51.40 -4.80 2.31
CA VAL A 33 -52.16 -5.87 1.63
C VAL A 33 -51.41 -6.43 0.42
N ASN A 34 -50.86 -5.54 -0.41
CA ASN A 34 -50.12 -5.88 -1.62
C ASN A 34 -48.65 -5.47 -1.44
N PRO A 35 -47.74 -6.45 -1.22
CA PRO A 35 -46.32 -6.17 -1.11
C PRO A 35 -45.77 -5.43 -2.33
N LYS A 36 -44.75 -4.59 -2.11
CA LYS A 36 -44.04 -3.85 -3.14
C LYS A 36 -42.63 -4.40 -3.29
N VAL A 37 -42.14 -4.43 -4.52
CA VAL A 37 -40.75 -4.80 -4.82
C VAL A 37 -39.91 -3.52 -4.91
N ILE A 38 -38.78 -3.50 -4.22
CA ILE A 38 -37.80 -2.42 -4.24
C ILE A 38 -36.45 -3.01 -4.65
N GLU A 39 -35.72 -2.32 -5.52
CA GLU A 39 -34.39 -2.75 -5.96
C GLU A 39 -33.30 -2.00 -5.19
N THR A 40 -32.24 -2.72 -4.82
CA THR A 40 -31.04 -2.10 -4.24
C THR A 40 -30.27 -1.35 -5.31
N PRO A 41 -29.54 -0.28 -4.95
CA PRO A 41 -28.49 0.24 -5.83
C PRO A 41 -27.45 -0.85 -6.10
N LEU A 42 -26.64 -0.68 -7.15
CA LEU A 42 -25.56 -1.59 -7.49
C LEU A 42 -24.57 -1.70 -6.31
N VAL A 43 -24.52 -2.88 -5.68
CA VAL A 43 -23.62 -3.15 -4.55
C VAL A 43 -22.36 -3.81 -5.09
N ALA A 44 -21.20 -3.20 -4.87
CA ALA A 44 -19.91 -3.75 -5.24
C ALA A 44 -19.15 -4.25 -4.01
N ALA A 45 -18.65 -5.48 -4.07
CA ALA A 45 -17.87 -6.11 -3.00
C ALA A 45 -16.76 -6.98 -3.59
N VAL A 46 -15.73 -7.26 -2.80
CA VAL A 46 -14.54 -8.04 -3.23
C VAL A 46 -14.49 -9.32 -2.43
N ALA A 47 -14.43 -10.46 -3.09
CA ALA A 47 -14.23 -11.75 -2.42
C ALA A 47 -12.77 -11.89 -1.97
N LYS A 48 -12.48 -12.87 -1.09
CA LYS A 48 -11.11 -13.07 -0.57
C LYS A 48 -10.07 -13.41 -1.64
N ASP A 49 -10.50 -13.94 -2.78
CA ASP A 49 -9.65 -14.17 -3.96
C ASP A 49 -9.28 -12.89 -4.73
N GLY A 50 -9.74 -11.72 -4.28
CA GLY A 50 -9.43 -10.42 -4.85
C GLY A 50 -10.27 -10.04 -6.07
N ILE A 51 -11.29 -10.83 -6.41
CA ILE A 51 -12.18 -10.54 -7.53
C ILE A 51 -13.40 -9.76 -7.04
N GLN A 52 -13.69 -8.66 -7.74
CA GLN A 52 -14.86 -7.85 -7.47
C GLN A 52 -16.11 -8.52 -8.04
N LEU A 53 -17.18 -8.53 -7.26
CA LEU A 53 -18.52 -8.87 -7.68
C LEU A 53 -19.43 -7.65 -7.52
N LYS A 54 -20.37 -7.51 -8.44
CA LYS A 54 -21.41 -6.48 -8.43
C LYS A 54 -22.76 -7.17 -8.36
N ALA A 55 -23.54 -6.89 -7.34
CA ALA A 55 -24.82 -7.54 -7.13
C ALA A 55 -25.96 -6.52 -7.04
N ILE A 56 -27.11 -6.90 -7.58
CA ILE A 56 -28.38 -6.18 -7.44
C ILE A 56 -29.36 -7.13 -6.77
N ALA A 57 -30.05 -6.68 -5.72
CA ALA A 57 -31.08 -7.44 -5.04
C ALA A 57 -32.45 -6.78 -5.20
N ARG A 58 -33.47 -7.62 -5.37
CA ARG A 58 -34.89 -7.27 -5.27
C ARG A 58 -35.39 -7.65 -3.89
N ILE A 59 -35.96 -6.68 -3.19
CA ILE A 59 -36.49 -6.85 -1.85
C ILE A 59 -38.00 -6.71 -1.95
N THR A 60 -38.72 -7.76 -1.57
CA THR A 60 -40.17 -7.72 -1.44
C THR A 60 -40.50 -7.28 -0.02
N VAL A 61 -41.09 -6.09 0.13
CA VAL A 61 -41.43 -5.52 1.44
C VAL A 61 -42.92 -5.30 1.58
N ARG A 62 -43.39 -5.40 2.82
CA ARG A 62 -44.74 -5.06 3.25
C ARG A 62 -44.68 -4.02 4.35
N THR A 63 -45.65 -3.11 4.39
CA THR A 63 -45.74 -2.14 5.49
C THR A 63 -46.21 -2.81 6.77
N ASN A 64 -45.44 -2.61 7.85
CA ASN A 64 -45.85 -2.99 9.20
C ASN A 64 -46.57 -1.79 9.83
N LEU A 65 -47.90 -1.89 9.93
CA LEU A 65 -48.76 -0.80 10.42
C LEU A 65 -48.53 -0.46 11.90
N GLU A 66 -48.02 -1.39 12.71
CA GLU A 66 -47.74 -1.14 14.13
C GLU A 66 -46.48 -0.29 14.31
N ARG A 67 -45.50 -0.45 13.43
CA ARG A 67 -44.17 0.21 13.51
C ARG A 67 -44.00 1.35 12.52
N LEU A 68 -45.07 1.72 11.82
CA LEU A 68 -45.01 2.73 10.77
C LEU A 68 -44.70 4.13 11.32
N VAL A 69 -45.17 4.44 12.53
CA VAL A 69 -44.88 5.70 13.23
C VAL A 69 -43.59 5.52 14.03
N GLY A 70 -42.55 6.27 13.68
CA GLY A 70 -41.23 6.21 14.34
C GLY A 70 -40.29 5.11 13.86
N GLY A 71 -40.76 4.18 13.01
CA GLY A 71 -39.91 3.17 12.37
C GLY A 71 -39.00 3.74 11.28
N ALA A 72 -37.85 3.09 11.11
CA ALA A 72 -36.91 3.44 10.04
C ALA A 72 -37.50 3.18 8.65
N GLY A 73 -37.17 4.05 7.69
CA GLY A 73 -37.72 4.04 6.32
C GLY A 73 -37.07 3.03 5.37
N GLU A 74 -37.50 3.04 4.11
CA GLU A 74 -36.98 2.15 3.04
C GLU A 74 -35.46 2.28 2.86
N ALA A 75 -34.92 3.51 2.98
CA ALA A 75 -33.49 3.78 2.86
C ALA A 75 -32.64 2.97 3.87
N THR A 76 -33.15 2.76 5.09
CA THR A 76 -32.44 1.97 6.10
C THR A 76 -32.43 0.48 5.75
N ILE A 77 -33.53 -0.03 5.17
CA ILE A 77 -33.59 -1.42 4.69
C ILE A 77 -32.61 -1.62 3.54
N LEU A 78 -32.60 -0.70 2.56
CA LEU A 78 -31.67 -0.75 1.43
C LEU A 78 -30.20 -0.74 1.90
N ALA A 79 -29.87 0.11 2.87
CA ALA A 79 -28.52 0.17 3.44
C ALA A 79 -28.13 -1.13 4.17
N ARG A 80 -29.03 -1.67 5.00
CA ARG A 80 -28.80 -2.91 5.77
C ARG A 80 -28.69 -4.14 4.88
N VAL A 81 -29.54 -4.25 3.85
CA VAL A 81 -29.46 -5.31 2.85
C VAL A 81 -28.15 -5.16 2.05
N GLY A 82 -27.79 -3.94 1.66
CA GLY A 82 -26.51 -3.65 1.01
C GLY A 82 -25.30 -4.10 1.85
N GLU A 83 -25.26 -3.73 3.13
CA GLU A 83 -24.23 -4.18 4.07
C GLU A 83 -24.19 -5.71 4.17
N GLY A 84 -25.36 -6.36 4.27
CA GLY A 84 -25.47 -7.81 4.31
C GLY A 84 -24.88 -8.49 3.06
N ILE A 85 -25.16 -7.95 1.88
CA ILE A 85 -24.61 -8.42 0.60
C ILE A 85 -23.09 -8.24 0.58
N VAL A 86 -22.58 -7.05 0.93
CA VAL A 86 -21.13 -6.78 0.99
C VAL A 86 -20.42 -7.72 1.94
N SER A 87 -20.98 -7.91 3.14
CA SER A 87 -20.43 -8.80 4.16
C SER A 87 -20.37 -10.26 3.70
N THR A 88 -21.39 -10.73 2.97
CA THR A 88 -21.46 -12.12 2.51
C THR A 88 -20.52 -12.39 1.34
N ILE A 89 -20.42 -11.45 0.39
CA ILE A 89 -19.45 -11.54 -0.70
C ILE A 89 -18.02 -11.45 -0.14
N GLY A 90 -17.76 -10.52 0.78
CA GLY A 90 -16.43 -10.33 1.38
C GLY A 90 -15.97 -11.48 2.26
N SER A 91 -16.89 -12.26 2.85
CA SER A 91 -16.54 -13.45 3.63
C SER A 91 -16.32 -14.70 2.79
N SER A 92 -16.74 -14.69 1.53
CA SER A 92 -16.61 -15.81 0.60
C SER A 92 -15.15 -16.02 0.18
N ASP A 93 -14.72 -17.28 0.12
CA ASP A 93 -13.33 -17.63 -0.21
C ASP A 93 -13.01 -17.38 -1.68
N SER A 94 -13.99 -17.56 -2.57
CA SER A 94 -13.85 -17.24 -3.99
C SER A 94 -15.14 -16.65 -4.57
N HIS A 95 -14.99 -15.79 -5.58
CA HIS A 95 -16.11 -15.29 -6.39
C HIS A 95 -16.94 -16.41 -7.04
N LYS A 96 -16.32 -17.57 -7.31
CA LYS A 96 -17.01 -18.74 -7.88
C LYS A 96 -18.10 -19.28 -6.95
N GLU A 97 -17.84 -19.31 -5.65
CA GLU A 97 -18.82 -19.82 -4.68
C GLU A 97 -20.11 -18.98 -4.71
N VAL A 98 -19.95 -17.67 -4.87
CA VAL A 98 -21.06 -16.73 -4.96
C VAL A 98 -21.84 -16.91 -6.27
N LEU A 99 -21.13 -17.10 -7.39
CA LEU A 99 -21.76 -17.32 -8.70
C LEU A 99 -22.46 -18.68 -8.79
N GLU A 100 -21.94 -19.71 -8.14
CA GLU A 100 -22.56 -21.04 -8.13
C GLU A 100 -23.90 -21.04 -7.38
N ASN A 101 -24.03 -20.24 -6.31
CA ASN A 101 -25.25 -20.18 -5.50
C ASN A 101 -25.52 -18.76 -4.97
N PRO A 102 -26.02 -17.83 -5.80
CA PRO A 102 -26.33 -16.45 -5.38
C PRO A 102 -27.39 -16.39 -4.27
N ASP A 103 -28.30 -17.38 -4.21
CA ASP A 103 -29.31 -17.53 -3.16
C ASP A 103 -28.72 -17.72 -1.75
N LYS A 104 -27.44 -18.09 -1.62
CA LYS A 104 -26.79 -18.12 -0.31
C LYS A 104 -26.75 -16.72 0.30
N ILE A 105 -26.55 -15.68 -0.52
CA ILE A 105 -26.51 -14.30 -0.06
C ILE A 105 -27.85 -13.93 0.59
N SER A 106 -28.96 -14.16 -0.12
CA SER A 106 -30.29 -13.80 0.41
C SER A 106 -30.62 -14.51 1.72
N LYS A 107 -30.29 -15.80 1.85
CA LYS A 107 -30.52 -16.56 3.10
C LYS A 107 -29.72 -16.02 4.27
N VAL A 108 -28.43 -15.75 4.08
CA VAL A 108 -27.56 -15.20 5.13
C VAL A 108 -28.04 -13.80 5.53
N VAL A 109 -28.40 -12.97 4.55
CA VAL A 109 -28.86 -11.60 4.76
C VAL A 109 -30.22 -11.58 5.49
N LEU A 110 -31.16 -12.44 5.11
CA LEU A 110 -32.47 -12.55 5.77
C LEU A 110 -32.36 -13.04 7.23
N SER A 111 -31.43 -13.95 7.52
CA SER A 111 -31.21 -14.48 8.88
C SER A 111 -30.78 -13.44 9.92
N LYS A 112 -30.27 -12.27 9.47
CA LYS A 112 -29.80 -11.20 10.36
C LYS A 112 -30.92 -10.32 10.93
N GLY A 113 -32.19 -10.53 10.53
CA GLY A 113 -33.33 -9.77 11.07
C GLY A 113 -33.27 -8.28 10.73
N LEU A 114 -33.07 -7.96 9.45
CA LEU A 114 -32.79 -6.60 8.97
C LEU A 114 -33.98 -5.63 9.10
N ASP A 115 -35.17 -6.18 9.31
CA ASP A 115 -36.44 -5.49 9.54
C ASP A 115 -36.68 -5.11 11.01
N ALA A 116 -35.73 -5.43 11.90
CA ALA A 116 -35.78 -4.99 13.29
C ALA A 116 -35.70 -3.45 13.38
N GLY A 117 -36.81 -2.81 13.80
CA GLY A 117 -36.88 -1.36 13.99
C GLY A 117 -37.33 -0.58 12.77
N THR A 118 -37.73 -1.25 11.69
CA THR A 118 -38.19 -0.61 10.46
C THR A 118 -39.71 -0.53 10.41
N ALA A 119 -40.21 0.42 9.62
CA ALA A 119 -41.63 0.56 9.27
C ALA A 119 -42.13 -0.51 8.29
N TYR A 120 -41.23 -1.39 7.83
CA TYR A 120 -41.53 -2.45 6.86
C TYR A 120 -41.05 -3.79 7.37
N GLU A 121 -41.71 -4.84 6.91
CA GLU A 121 -41.37 -6.24 7.08
C GLU A 121 -40.85 -6.78 5.75
N ILE A 122 -39.76 -7.54 5.79
CA ILE A 122 -39.12 -8.12 4.61
C ILE A 122 -39.70 -9.52 4.38
N LEU A 123 -40.37 -9.72 3.24
CA LEU A 123 -40.93 -11.02 2.86
C LEU A 123 -39.88 -11.89 2.16
N SER A 124 -39.17 -11.31 1.19
CA SER A 124 -38.11 -11.98 0.45
C SER A 124 -37.01 -10.99 0.07
N ILE A 125 -35.80 -11.52 -0.06
CA ILE A 125 -34.67 -10.87 -0.69
C ILE A 125 -34.24 -11.83 -1.78
N ASP A 126 -34.27 -11.39 -3.02
CA ASP A 126 -33.91 -12.20 -4.18
C ASP A 126 -32.77 -11.49 -4.91
N ILE A 127 -31.71 -12.21 -5.26
CA ILE A 127 -30.61 -11.62 -6.01
C ILE A 127 -31.04 -11.55 -7.48
N ALA A 128 -31.19 -10.34 -8.02
CA ALA A 128 -31.65 -10.11 -9.37
C ALA A 128 -30.53 -10.32 -10.39
N ASP A 129 -29.31 -9.92 -10.04
CA ASP A 129 -28.14 -10.01 -10.92
C ASP A 129 -26.84 -10.06 -10.12
N VAL A 130 -25.84 -10.79 -10.63
CA VAL A 130 -24.48 -10.88 -10.07
C VAL A 130 -23.46 -10.90 -11.22
N ASP A 131 -22.71 -9.82 -11.34
CA ASP A 131 -21.68 -9.64 -12.34
C ASP A 131 -20.28 -9.72 -11.75
N VAL A 132 -19.34 -10.25 -12.54
CA VAL A 132 -17.91 -10.18 -12.24
C VAL A 132 -17.35 -8.83 -12.71
N GLY A 133 -16.76 -8.10 -11.79
CA GLY A 133 -16.07 -6.83 -12.04
C GLY A 133 -14.58 -7.01 -12.29
N SER A 134 -13.79 -6.06 -11.76
CA SER A 134 -12.34 -6.06 -11.93
C SER A 134 -11.64 -7.04 -10.97
N ASN A 135 -10.50 -7.58 -11.38
CA ASN A 135 -9.61 -8.30 -10.47
C ASN A 135 -8.76 -7.30 -9.68
N ILE A 136 -9.31 -6.85 -8.54
CA ILE A 136 -8.67 -5.87 -7.66
C ILE A 136 -7.41 -6.47 -7.03
N GLY A 137 -7.40 -7.78 -6.73
CA GLY A 137 -6.23 -8.50 -6.23
C GLY A 137 -5.03 -8.37 -7.17
N ALA A 138 -5.22 -8.64 -8.46
CA ALA A 138 -4.16 -8.50 -9.46
C ALA A 138 -3.66 -7.05 -9.61
N ILE A 139 -4.58 -6.07 -9.57
CA ILE A 139 -4.24 -4.65 -9.65
C ILE A 139 -3.39 -4.24 -8.42
N LEU A 140 -3.81 -4.62 -7.22
CA LEU A 140 -3.07 -4.33 -5.99
C LEU A 140 -1.69 -5.01 -5.99
N GLN A 141 -1.59 -6.24 -6.47
CA GLN A 141 -0.31 -6.95 -6.60
C GLN A 141 0.63 -6.27 -7.60
N ALA A 142 0.12 -5.82 -8.75
CA ALA A 142 0.91 -5.08 -9.73
C ALA A 142 1.41 -3.74 -9.16
N ASN A 143 0.53 -3.01 -8.49
CA ASN A 143 0.88 -1.73 -7.84
C ASN A 143 1.92 -1.94 -6.73
N GLN A 144 1.80 -3.01 -5.94
CA GLN A 144 2.78 -3.35 -4.91
C GLN A 144 4.14 -3.68 -5.54
N ALA A 145 4.17 -4.48 -6.60
CA ALA A 145 5.41 -4.83 -7.30
C ALA A 145 6.11 -3.60 -7.91
N GLU A 146 5.34 -2.65 -8.45
CA GLU A 146 5.88 -1.38 -8.96
C GLU A 146 6.48 -0.52 -7.83
N ALA A 147 5.78 -0.43 -6.70
CA ALA A 147 6.27 0.27 -5.52
C ALA A 147 7.57 -0.36 -4.99
N ASP A 148 7.63 -1.68 -4.89
CA ASP A 148 8.80 -2.43 -4.43
C ASP A 148 9.99 -2.22 -5.39
N LEU A 149 9.75 -2.24 -6.69
CA LEU A 149 10.77 -1.96 -7.72
C LEU A 149 11.31 -0.53 -7.59
N LYS A 150 10.45 0.46 -7.31
CA LYS A 150 10.86 1.84 -7.09
C LYS A 150 11.73 1.98 -5.83
N VAL A 151 11.36 1.31 -4.74
CA VAL A 151 12.16 1.28 -3.50
C VAL A 151 13.51 0.59 -3.72
N ALA A 152 13.52 -0.53 -4.45
CA ALA A 152 14.74 -1.25 -4.79
C ALA A 152 15.70 -0.40 -5.63
N ARG A 153 15.16 0.33 -6.64
CA ARG A 153 15.95 1.27 -7.45
C ARG A 153 16.54 2.40 -6.60
N ALA A 154 15.74 3.02 -5.73
CA ALA A 154 16.20 4.08 -4.84
C ALA A 154 17.33 3.60 -3.91
N LYS A 155 17.18 2.41 -3.31
CA LYS A 155 18.24 1.82 -2.47
C LYS A 155 19.51 1.49 -3.25
N ALA A 156 19.39 1.04 -4.51
CA ALA A 156 20.53 0.77 -5.35
C ALA A 156 21.29 2.07 -5.71
N GLU A 157 20.56 3.16 -5.95
CA GLU A 157 21.14 4.48 -6.21
C GLU A 157 21.81 5.06 -4.96
N GLU A 158 21.17 4.95 -3.80
CA GLU A 158 21.76 5.34 -2.50
C GLU A 158 23.07 4.60 -2.24
N ARG A 159 23.11 3.28 -2.47
CA ARG A 159 24.34 2.48 -2.34
C ARG A 159 25.43 2.91 -3.31
N ARG A 160 25.07 3.23 -4.56
CA ARG A 160 26.03 3.74 -5.54
C ARG A 160 26.59 5.09 -5.11
N ALA A 161 25.74 6.00 -4.66
CA ALA A 161 26.16 7.31 -4.17
C ALA A 161 27.08 7.18 -2.95
N ALA A 162 26.76 6.30 -2.00
CA ALA A 162 27.59 6.02 -0.84
C ALA A 162 28.94 5.41 -1.21
N ALA A 163 28.99 4.49 -2.19
CA ALA A 163 30.23 3.91 -2.67
C ALA A 163 31.14 4.95 -3.34
N VAL A 164 30.57 5.84 -4.16
CA VAL A 164 31.33 6.95 -4.77
C VAL A 164 31.84 7.92 -3.71
N ALA A 165 31.00 8.27 -2.71
CA ALA A 165 31.43 9.13 -1.61
C ALA A 165 32.60 8.51 -0.82
N LEU A 166 32.51 7.21 -0.51
CA LEU A 166 33.59 6.48 0.16
C LEU A 166 34.87 6.45 -0.67
N GLU A 167 34.77 6.25 -1.99
CA GLU A 167 35.92 6.30 -2.89
C GLU A 167 36.60 7.68 -2.85
N GLN A 168 35.82 8.77 -2.89
CA GLN A 168 36.35 10.13 -2.77
C GLN A 168 37.01 10.39 -1.41
N GLU A 169 36.40 9.92 -0.32
CA GLU A 169 36.99 10.01 1.02
C GLU A 169 38.34 9.29 1.10
N MET A 170 38.44 8.09 0.50
CA MET A 170 39.67 7.31 0.45
C MET A 170 40.75 7.99 -0.41
N ILE A 171 40.39 8.57 -1.54
CA ILE A 171 41.32 9.36 -2.37
C ILE A 171 41.86 10.56 -1.56
N ALA A 172 40.98 11.28 -0.86
CA ALA A 172 41.37 12.39 0.00
C ALA A 172 42.26 11.94 1.18
N GLU A 173 41.99 10.77 1.77
CA GLU A 173 42.82 10.17 2.81
C GLU A 173 44.22 9.82 2.30
N VAL A 174 44.33 9.19 1.13
CA VAL A 174 45.62 8.88 0.50
C VAL A 174 46.41 10.15 0.22
N ALA A 175 45.76 11.20 -0.29
CA ALA A 175 46.40 12.49 -0.52
C ALA A 175 46.91 13.11 0.78
N ARG A 176 46.11 13.07 1.86
CA ARG A 176 46.49 13.56 3.19
C ARG A 176 47.67 12.80 3.77
N MET A 177 47.67 11.47 3.65
CA MET A 177 48.77 10.62 4.12
C MET A 177 50.04 10.86 3.30
N ARG A 178 49.95 11.03 1.98
CA ARG A 178 51.09 11.44 1.14
C ARG A 178 51.66 12.79 1.57
N ALA A 179 50.81 13.77 1.87
CA ALA A 179 51.26 15.07 2.36
C ALA A 179 52.05 14.94 3.68
N LYS A 180 51.60 14.08 4.61
CA LYS A 180 52.34 13.78 5.85
C LYS A 180 53.69 13.12 5.59
N VAL A 181 53.78 12.21 4.63
CA VAL A 181 55.06 11.59 4.25
C VAL A 181 56.02 12.65 3.70
N VAL A 182 55.54 13.51 2.80
CA VAL A 182 56.34 14.62 2.24
C VAL A 182 56.78 15.59 3.34
N GLU A 183 55.90 15.92 4.29
CA GLU A 183 56.25 16.76 5.45
C GLU A 183 57.38 16.13 6.27
N ALA A 184 57.27 14.85 6.63
CA ALA A 184 58.31 14.12 7.36
C ALA A 184 59.62 14.02 6.56
N GLU A 185 59.57 13.75 5.26
CA GLU A 185 60.74 13.73 4.38
C GLU A 185 61.41 15.10 4.31
N SER A 186 60.63 16.19 4.33
CA SER A 186 61.14 17.56 4.29
C SER A 186 61.93 17.96 5.55
N GLU A 187 61.71 17.28 6.68
CA GLU A 187 62.47 17.50 7.90
C GLU A 187 63.94 17.09 7.74
N VAL A 188 64.24 16.10 6.90
CA VAL A 188 65.61 15.59 6.70
C VAL A 188 66.49 16.66 6.01
N PRO A 189 66.13 17.24 4.84
CA PRO A 189 66.86 18.37 4.27
C PRO A 189 66.96 19.56 5.22
N ARG A 190 65.91 19.85 5.99
CA ARG A 190 65.90 20.98 6.92
C ARG A 190 66.90 20.76 8.06
N ALA A 191 66.95 19.56 8.63
CA ALA A 191 67.92 19.17 9.65
C ALA A 191 69.35 19.16 9.10
N ILE A 192 69.56 18.69 7.86
CA ILE A 192 70.87 18.75 7.18
C ILE A 192 71.31 20.22 7.00
N ALA A 193 70.41 21.10 6.54
CA ALA A 193 70.69 22.52 6.39
C ALA A 193 71.00 23.21 7.73
N GLU A 194 70.38 22.76 8.82
CA GLU A 194 70.69 23.22 10.17
C GLU A 194 72.05 22.69 10.67
N ALA A 195 72.39 21.44 10.39
CA ALA A 195 73.70 20.87 10.71
C ALA A 195 74.85 21.61 9.99
N PHE A 196 74.64 22.04 8.74
CA PHE A 196 75.56 22.91 8.02
C PHE A 196 75.72 24.28 8.68
N ARG A 197 74.62 24.94 9.05
CA ARG A 197 74.66 26.26 9.70
C ARG A 197 75.33 26.23 11.06
N ASN A 198 75.12 25.17 11.83
CA ASN A 198 75.71 24.98 13.15
C ASN A 198 77.15 24.40 13.11
N GLY A 199 77.71 24.19 11.91
CA GLY A 199 79.09 23.69 11.72
C GLY A 199 79.30 22.22 12.10
N LYS A 200 78.23 21.43 12.22
CA LYS A 200 78.28 20.00 12.58
C LYS A 200 78.48 19.08 11.36
N LEU A 201 78.33 19.60 10.14
CA LEU A 201 78.53 18.88 8.89
C LEU A 201 79.40 19.72 7.94
N GLY A 202 80.48 19.14 7.40
CA GLY A 202 81.38 19.81 6.47
C GLY A 202 80.95 19.68 5.00
N VAL A 203 81.45 20.58 4.14
CA VAL A 203 81.21 20.52 2.68
C VAL A 203 81.73 19.20 2.09
N MET A 204 82.89 18.72 2.56
CA MET A 204 83.48 17.47 2.09
C MET A 204 82.64 16.23 2.50
N ASP A 205 82.02 16.26 3.68
CA ASP A 205 81.15 15.19 4.17
C ASP A 205 79.87 15.07 3.32
N TYR A 206 79.32 16.20 2.87
CA TYR A 206 78.15 16.22 1.99
C TYR A 206 78.44 15.69 0.59
N TYR A 207 79.60 16.03 0.02
CA TYR A 207 80.02 15.45 -1.27
C TYR A 207 80.24 13.95 -1.16
N ASN A 208 80.82 13.47 -0.05
CA ASN A 208 80.95 12.02 0.21
C ASN A 208 79.58 11.35 0.33
N MET A 209 78.63 11.94 1.05
CA MET A 209 77.26 11.43 1.16
C MET A 209 76.57 11.35 -0.20
N LYS A 210 76.68 12.39 -1.04
CA LYS A 210 76.14 12.38 -2.41
C LYS A 210 76.77 11.30 -3.29
N ASN A 211 78.07 11.07 -3.19
CA ASN A 211 78.75 10.02 -3.94
C ASN A 211 78.26 8.63 -3.53
N ILE A 212 78.09 8.38 -2.23
CA ILE A 212 77.55 7.09 -1.74
C ILE A 212 76.09 6.89 -2.19
N GLN A 213 75.27 7.95 -2.18
CA GLN A 213 73.90 7.88 -2.70
C GLN A 213 73.87 7.55 -4.20
N ALA A 214 74.70 8.21 -5.01
CA ALA A 214 74.80 7.95 -6.44
C ALA A 214 75.27 6.52 -6.74
N ASP A 215 76.26 6.02 -6.00
CA ASP A 215 76.72 4.62 -6.11
C ASP A 215 75.62 3.62 -5.72
N THR A 216 74.81 3.95 -4.70
CA THR A 216 73.68 3.12 -4.26
C THR A 216 72.57 3.11 -5.31
N GLU A 217 72.24 4.25 -5.91
CA GLU A 217 71.27 4.36 -7.00
C GLU A 217 71.72 3.58 -8.25
N MET A 218 73.00 3.69 -8.64
CA MET A 218 73.57 2.89 -9.72
C MET A 218 73.53 1.39 -9.41
N ARG A 219 73.81 0.98 -8.16
CA ARG A 219 73.71 -0.44 -7.77
C ARG A 219 72.27 -0.94 -7.79
N ASN A 220 71.30 -0.14 -7.34
CA ASN A 220 69.89 -0.51 -7.35
C ASN A 220 69.33 -0.65 -8.77
N SER A 221 69.73 0.21 -9.70
CA SER A 221 69.32 0.12 -11.10
C SER A 221 69.96 -1.06 -11.83
N ILE A 222 71.19 -1.45 -11.47
CA ILE A 222 71.85 -2.65 -12.00
C ILE A 222 71.25 -3.94 -11.40
N ALA A 223 70.85 -3.92 -10.13
CA ALA A 223 70.25 -5.08 -9.45
C ALA A 223 68.78 -5.35 -9.83
N LYS A 224 68.10 -4.37 -10.44
CA LYS A 224 66.73 -4.51 -10.98
C LYS A 224 66.68 -4.05 -12.44
N PRO A 225 67.03 -4.91 -13.42
CA PRO A 225 66.78 -4.60 -14.82
C PRO A 225 65.26 -4.51 -15.05
N ASP A 226 64.83 -3.46 -15.75
CA ASP A 226 63.44 -3.05 -16.01
C ASP A 226 62.35 -4.16 -16.01
N ASP A 227 61.63 -4.32 -14.90
CA ASP A 227 60.25 -4.85 -14.88
C ASP A 227 59.25 -3.75 -15.31
N LYS A 228 59.48 -3.17 -16.49
CA LYS A 228 58.57 -2.19 -17.11
C LYS A 228 58.23 -2.56 -18.55
N LYS A 229 57.79 -3.79 -18.75
CA LYS A 229 56.87 -4.14 -19.84
C LYS A 229 55.95 -5.24 -19.37
N GLU A 230 54.77 -4.87 -18.88
CA GLU A 230 53.49 -5.52 -19.20
C GLU A 230 52.42 -5.06 -18.21
N GLN A 231 51.34 -4.52 -18.79
CA GLN A 231 49.92 -4.64 -18.40
C GLN A 231 49.20 -3.30 -18.52
N ASN A 232 48.76 -3.01 -19.75
CA ASN A 232 47.45 -2.39 -19.94
C ASN A 232 46.45 -3.53 -20.20
N PRO A 233 45.52 -3.81 -19.28
CA PRO A 233 44.26 -4.42 -19.63
C PRO A 233 43.14 -3.42 -19.29
N ASN A 234 42.63 -2.75 -20.33
CA ASN A 234 41.19 -2.46 -20.53
C ASN A 234 41.03 -1.39 -21.62
N GLY A 235 40.78 -1.87 -22.83
CA GLY A 235 39.69 -1.32 -23.65
C GLY A 235 38.38 -1.96 -23.23
#